data_AF-J9DW07-F1
#
_entry.id   AF-J9DW07-F1
#
_cell.length_a   1.000
_cell.length_b   1.000
_cell.length_c   1.000
_cell.angle_alpha   90.00
_cell.angle_beta   90.00
_cell.angle_gamma   90.00
#
_symmetry.space_group_name_H-M   'P 1'
#
loop_
_entity.id
_entity.type
_entity.pdbx_description
1 polymer ?
#
loop_
_entity_poly.entity_id
_entity_poly.type
_entity_poly.pdbx_seq_one_letter_code
_entity_poly.pdbx_strand_id
1 'polypeptide(L)'
;MSRQDRYVTFKNIDCEGMTEAVMARVLRHAEAGDSPFWPYFLEQRALGHDRGYDDLRVLHNYLPTLREILESLDDEETLSLLEELERTCM
;
A
#
# COMPACT_ATOMS: atom_id res chain seq x y z
N MET A 1 -34.38 30.78 0.79
CA MET A 1 -32.98 30.46 0.45
C MET A 1 -32.48 29.42 1.43
N SER A 2 -32.59 28.13 1.09
CA SER A 2 -31.96 27.06 1.87
C SER A 2 -30.69 26.64 1.12
N ARG A 3 -29.57 26.77 1.83
CA ARG A 3 -28.19 26.53 1.42
C ARG A 3 -28.09 25.09 0.91
N GLN A 4 -27.79 24.93 -0.39
CA GLN A 4 -27.47 23.62 -0.95
C GLN A 4 -26.34 23.00 -0.12
N ASP A 5 -26.65 21.86 0.52
CA ASP A 5 -25.67 21.03 1.18
C ASP A 5 -24.67 20.55 0.12
N ARG A 6 -23.48 21.16 0.11
CA ARG A 6 -22.40 20.85 -0.84
C ARG A 6 -21.62 19.59 -0.46
N TYR A 7 -22.01 18.89 0.60
CA TYR A 7 -21.34 17.69 1.09
C TYR A 7 -22.24 16.48 0.93
N VAL A 8 -22.40 16.06 -0.32
CA VAL A 8 -22.52 14.63 -0.59
C VAL A 8 -21.13 14.07 -0.27
N THR A 9 -20.91 13.55 0.93
CA THR A 9 -19.67 12.84 1.27
C THR A 9 -19.63 11.57 0.43
N PHE A 10 -18.97 11.67 -0.72
CA PHE A 10 -18.84 10.60 -1.69
C PHE A 10 -17.94 9.49 -1.14
N LYS A 11 -18.52 8.28 -1.12
CA LYS A 11 -17.96 6.92 -1.18
C LYS A 11 -17.33 6.28 0.07
N ASN A 12 -17.97 5.19 0.50
CA ASN A 12 -17.45 4.07 1.31
C ASN A 12 -16.26 3.38 0.60
N ILE A 13 -15.14 4.05 0.41
CA ILE A 13 -13.92 3.42 -0.07
C ILE A 13 -13.19 2.83 1.13
N ASP A 14 -13.01 1.51 1.10
CA ASP A 14 -12.31 0.76 2.14
C ASP A 14 -10.78 0.79 1.91
N CYS A 15 -10.17 1.96 2.13
CA CYS A 15 -8.72 2.11 1.96
C CYS A 15 -7.92 1.26 2.94
N GLU A 16 -8.44 1.02 4.14
CA GLU A 16 -7.81 0.16 5.15
C GLU A 16 -7.77 -1.29 4.64
N GLY A 17 -8.91 -1.85 4.22
CA GLY A 17 -8.96 -3.20 3.68
C GLY A 17 -8.15 -3.38 2.39
N MET A 18 -8.11 -2.38 1.52
CA MET A 18 -7.24 -2.40 0.32
C MET A 18 -5.75 -2.39 0.71
N THR A 19 -5.38 -1.57 1.69
CA THR A 19 -4.00 -1.50 2.21
C THR A 19 -3.58 -2.82 2.83
N GLU A 20 -4.41 -3.40 3.69
CA GLU A 20 -4.16 -4.70 4.32
C GLU A 20 -4.00 -5.81 3.27
N ALA A 21 -4.87 -5.83 2.26
CA ALA A 21 -4.81 -6.81 1.19
C ALA A 21 -3.48 -6.74 0.43
N VAL A 22 -3.05 -5.55 0.03
CA VAL A 22 -1.77 -5.34 -0.66
C VAL A 22 -0.59 -5.67 0.24
N MET A 23 -0.57 -5.15 1.47
CA MET A 23 0.52 -5.38 2.42
C MET A 23 0.69 -6.88 2.72
N ALA A 24 -0.41 -7.63 2.89
CA ALA A 24 -0.34 -9.08 3.11
C ALA A 24 0.35 -9.81 1.95
N ARG A 25 0.21 -9.34 0.71
CA ARG A 25 0.92 -9.92 -0.45
C ARG A 25 2.40 -9.56 -0.46
N VAL A 26 2.71 -8.29 -0.20
CA VAL A 26 4.09 -7.80 -0.10
C VAL A 26 4.86 -8.56 0.97
N LEU A 27 4.23 -8.82 2.13
CA LEU A 27 4.86 -9.60 3.21
C LEU A 27 5.15 -11.04 2.82
N ARG A 28 4.32 -11.69 1.98
CA ARG A 28 4.63 -13.03 1.46
C ARG A 28 5.87 -13.03 0.56
N HIS A 29 6.04 -11.99 -0.25
CA HIS A 29 7.27 -11.82 -1.04
C HIS A 29 8.48 -11.54 -0.15
N ALA A 30 8.30 -10.78 0.94
CA ALA A 30 9.35 -10.54 1.92
C ALA A 30 9.79 -11.82 2.65
N GLU A 31 8.87 -12.74 2.91
CA GLU A 31 9.17 -14.05 3.52
C GLU A 31 9.87 -15.01 2.54
N ALA A 32 9.51 -14.96 1.25
CA ALA A 32 10.04 -15.86 0.23
C ALA A 32 11.34 -15.36 -0.43
N GLY A 33 11.57 -14.05 -0.44
CA GLY A 33 12.67 -13.43 -1.14
C GLY A 33 13.99 -13.44 -0.37
N ASP A 34 15.10 -13.43 -1.09
CA ASP A 34 16.48 -13.43 -0.57
C ASP A 34 17.19 -12.08 -0.71
N SER A 35 16.48 -11.07 -1.24
CA SER A 35 17.02 -9.72 -1.45
C SER A 35 17.23 -8.96 -0.14
N PRO A 36 18.32 -8.17 0.00
CA PRO A 36 18.53 -7.29 1.15
C PRO A 36 17.48 -6.18 1.28
N PHE A 37 16.66 -5.96 0.25
CA PHE A 37 15.52 -5.05 0.31
C PHE A 37 14.51 -5.48 1.37
N TRP A 38 14.21 -6.77 1.51
CA TRP A 38 13.11 -7.23 2.37
C TRP A 38 13.35 -6.98 3.86
N PRO A 39 14.52 -7.34 4.44
CA PRO A 39 14.81 -6.98 5.83
C PRO A 39 14.78 -5.48 6.07
N TYR A 40 15.30 -4.69 5.13
CA TYR A 40 15.29 -3.23 5.20
C TYR A 40 13.85 -2.68 5.17
N PHE A 41 13.01 -3.15 4.25
CA PHE A 41 11.61 -2.74 4.15
C PHE A 41 10.85 -3.04 5.44
N LEU A 42 11.03 -4.22 6.03
CA LEU A 42 10.40 -4.61 7.29
C LEU A 42 10.85 -3.75 8.47
N GLU A 43 12.14 -3.41 8.54
CA GLU A 43 12.66 -2.47 9.55
C GLU A 43 12.03 -1.08 9.40
N GLN A 44 11.95 -0.59 8.17
CA GLN A 44 11.37 0.73 7.88
C GLN A 44 9.87 0.79 8.15
N ARG A 45 9.15 -0.32 7.92
CA ARG A 45 7.75 -0.48 8.32
C ARG A 45 7.61 -0.38 9.85
N ALA A 46 8.42 -1.14 10.60
CA ALA A 46 8.39 -1.11 12.07
C ALA A 46 8.69 0.30 12.62
N LEU A 47 9.73 0.96 12.10
CA LEU A 47 10.06 2.34 12.46
C LEU A 47 8.95 3.34 12.09
N GLY A 48 8.23 3.09 10.99
CA GLY A 48 7.08 3.87 10.59
C GLY A 48 5.94 3.75 11.61
N HIS A 49 5.61 2.54 12.03
CA HIS A 49 4.58 2.27 13.04
C HIS A 49 4.95 2.88 14.39
N ASP A 50 6.21 2.79 14.82
CA ASP A 50 6.70 3.44 16.05
C ASP A 50 6.53 4.96 16.03
N ARG A 51 6.51 5.57 14.83
CA ARG A 51 6.27 7.00 14.60
C ARG A 51 4.79 7.35 14.39
N GLY A 52 3.89 6.36 14.42
CA GLY A 52 2.46 6.53 14.21
C GLY A 52 2.05 6.62 12.73
N TYR A 53 2.89 6.16 11.80
CA TYR A 53 2.50 5.98 10.41
C TYR A 53 1.81 4.64 10.19
N ASP A 54 0.84 4.60 9.27
CA ASP A 54 0.14 3.39 8.87
C ASP A 54 0.85 2.68 7.70
N ASP A 55 0.36 1.50 7.34
CA ASP A 55 0.88 0.71 6.23
C ASP A 55 0.66 1.39 4.87
N LEU A 56 -0.39 2.21 4.72
CA LEU A 56 -0.65 2.96 3.49
C LEU A 56 0.50 3.92 3.22
N ARG A 57 0.95 4.63 4.26
CA ARG A 57 2.11 5.52 4.19
C ARG A 57 3.40 4.78 3.87
N VAL A 58 3.59 3.58 4.42
CA VAL A 58 4.76 2.74 4.14
C VAL A 58 4.75 2.29 2.67
N LEU A 59 3.63 1.75 2.18
CA LEU A 59 3.49 1.35 0.78
C LEU A 59 3.74 2.51 -0.17
N HIS A 60 3.17 3.69 0.13
CA HIS A 60 3.37 4.89 -0.68
C HIS A 60 4.86 5.28 -0.79
N ASN A 61 5.61 5.23 0.33
CA ASN A 61 7.03 5.59 0.34
C ASN A 61 7.90 4.63 -0.49
N TYR A 62 7.48 3.37 -0.63
CA TYR A 62 8.22 2.32 -1.37
C TYR A 62 7.58 1.97 -2.70
N LEU A 63 6.57 2.73 -3.14
CA LEU A 63 5.74 2.39 -4.28
C LEU A 63 6.53 2.13 -5.58
N PRO A 64 7.51 2.97 -5.98
CA PRO A 64 8.30 2.70 -7.18
C PRO A 64 9.11 1.41 -7.07
N THR A 65 9.74 1.17 -5.91
CA THR A 65 10.55 -0.04 -5.67
C THR A 65 9.68 -1.29 -5.64
N LEU A 66 8.51 -1.23 -5.01
CA LEU A 66 7.57 -2.35 -4.98
C LEU A 66 7.04 -2.67 -6.38
N ARG A 67 6.79 -1.68 -7.24
CA ARG A 67 6.42 -1.91 -8.64
C ARG A 67 7.50 -2.67 -9.39
N GLU A 68 8.74 -2.18 -9.36
CA GLU A 68 9.87 -2.83 -10.03
C GLU A 68 10.07 -4.28 -9.55
N ILE A 69 9.93 -4.51 -8.25
CA ILE A 69 10.03 -5.86 -7.67
C ILE A 69 8.90 -6.74 -8.15
N LEU A 70 7.65 -6.28 -8.10
CA LEU A 70 6.49 -7.08 -8.52
C LEU A 70 6.53 -7.39 -10.03
N GLU A 71 6.97 -6.43 -10.85
CA GLU A 71 7.24 -6.66 -12.28
C GLU A 71 8.33 -7.73 -12.46
N SER A 72 9.44 -7.66 -11.72
CA SER A 72 10.52 -8.66 -11.81
C SER A 72 10.13 -10.06 -11.34
N LEU A 73 9.11 -10.16 -10.49
CA LEU A 73 8.57 -11.42 -9.96
C LEU A 73 7.40 -11.96 -10.81
N ASP A 74 7.03 -11.26 -11.90
CA ASP A 74 5.85 -11.53 -12.73
C ASP A 74 4.54 -11.63 -11.90
N ASP A 75 4.44 -10.89 -10.78
CA ASP A 75 3.22 -10.86 -9.95
C ASP A 75 2.30 -9.71 -10.36
N GLU A 76 1.70 -9.88 -11.55
CA GLU A 76 0.76 -8.92 -12.14
C GLU A 76 -0.47 -8.67 -11.25
N GLU A 77 -0.88 -9.65 -10.46
CA GLU A 77 -2.07 -9.53 -9.61
C GLU A 77 -1.81 -8.58 -8.45
N THR A 78 -0.68 -8.73 -7.75
CA THR A 78 -0.29 -7.82 -6.67
C THR A 78 0.05 -6.43 -7.21
N LEU A 79 0.69 -6.35 -8.39
CA LEU A 79 0.96 -5.08 -9.06
C LEU A 79 -0.35 -4.32 -9.36
N SER A 80 -1.34 -5.00 -9.93
CA SER A 80 -2.65 -4.42 -10.21
C SER A 80 -3.37 -3.92 -8.95
N LEU A 81 -3.29 -4.68 -7.85
CA LEU A 81 -3.85 -4.26 -6.56
C LEU A 81 -3.14 -3.03 -5.98
N LEU A 82 -1.81 -2.96 -6.12
CA LEU A 82 -1.00 -1.83 -5.68
C LEU A 82 -1.31 -0.56 -6.48
N GLU A 83 -1.51 -0.68 -7.80
CA GLU A 83 -1.93 0.41 -8.67
C GLU A 83 -3.36 0.89 -8.38
N GLU A 84 -4.28 -0.04 -8.11
CA GLU A 84 -5.64 0.29 -7.72
C GLU A 84 -5.67 1.03 -6.38
N LEU A 85 -4.84 0.59 -5.42
CA LEU A 85 -4.67 1.25 -4.13
C LEU A 85 -4.11 2.67 -4.31
N GLU A 86 -3.08 2.86 -5.13
CA GLU A 86 -2.52 4.19 -5.42
C GLU A 86 -3.60 5.11 -6.00
N ARG A 87 -4.30 4.66 -7.05
CA ARG A 87 -5.34 5.46 -7.73
C ARG A 87 -6.50 5.86 -6.83
N THR A 88 -6.77 5.06 -5.80
CA THR A 88 -7.98 5.17 -4.98
C THR A 88 -7.73 5.83 -3.62
N CYS A 89 -6.55 5.63 -3.03
CA CYS A 89 -6.28 5.95 -1.62
C CYS A 89 -4.99 6.74 -1.37
N MET A 90 -4.09 6.90 -2.35
CA MET A 90 -2.84 7.67 -2.22
C MET A 90 -2.91 9.00 -2.98
#